data_AF-A0A935B5C7-F1
#
_entry.id   AF-A0A935B5C7-F1
#
_cell.length_a   1.000
_cell.length_b   1.000
_cell.length_c   1.000
_cell.angle_alpha   90.00
_cell.angle_beta   90.00
_cell.angle_gamma   90.00
#
_symmetry.space_group_name_H-M   'P 1'
#
loop_
_entity.id
_entity.type
_entity.pdbx_description
1 polymer ?
#
loop_
_entity_poly.entity_id
_entity_poly.type
_entity_poly.pdbx_seq_one_letter_code
_entity_poly.pdbx_strand_id
1 'polypeptide(L)'
;MKSKTDWARLESKDRPAESTLEHPEPDIDRVVRGAVRRGLKPVPNKTSISLRVDQDVLEWFKAQGAGYQTRINLVLRAFRDASVGE
;
A
#
# COMPACT_ATOMS: atom_id res chain seq x y z
N MET A 1 19.26 -10.11 -18.57
CA MET A 1 18.33 -9.90 -19.70
C MET A 1 18.32 -8.40 -20.02
N LYS A 2 18.66 -7.98 -21.25
CA LYS A 2 18.60 -6.57 -21.65
C LYS A 2 17.23 -6.26 -22.24
N SER A 3 16.65 -5.13 -21.84
CA SER A 3 15.37 -4.65 -22.38
C SER A 3 15.47 -4.39 -23.88
N LYS A 4 14.41 -4.71 -24.64
CA LYS A 4 14.28 -4.40 -26.08
C LYS A 4 13.80 -2.97 -26.34
N THR A 5 13.66 -2.15 -25.30
CA THR A 5 13.22 -0.76 -25.43
C THR A 5 14.32 0.10 -26.05
N ASP A 6 14.00 0.78 -27.14
CA ASP A 6 14.84 1.80 -27.75
C ASP A 6 14.72 3.10 -26.93
N TRP A 7 15.66 3.30 -26.02
CA TRP A 7 15.69 4.45 -25.11
C TRP A 7 16.05 5.75 -25.80
N ALA A 8 16.91 5.69 -26.83
CA ALA A 8 17.34 6.89 -27.57
C ALA A 8 16.15 7.53 -28.30
N ARG A 9 15.24 6.70 -28.84
CA ARG A 9 14.00 7.18 -29.47
C ARG A 9 13.03 7.85 -28.50
N LEU A 10 12.94 7.40 -27.26
CA LEU A 10 12.02 7.97 -26.28
C LEU A 10 12.49 9.33 -25.75
N GLU A 11 13.81 9.54 -25.71
CA GLU A 11 14.40 10.76 -25.16
C GLU A 11 14.38 11.94 -26.14
N SER A 12 14.36 11.67 -27.45
CA SER A 12 14.43 12.72 -28.48
C SER A 12 13.20 13.63 -28.57
N LYS A 13 12.08 13.29 -27.90
CA LYS A 13 10.83 14.08 -27.84
C LYS A 13 10.26 14.54 -29.20
N ASP A 14 10.76 14.00 -30.32
CA ASP A 14 10.41 14.46 -31.67
C ASP A 14 8.94 14.19 -32.07
N ARG A 15 8.24 13.35 -31.30
CA ARG A 15 6.80 13.11 -31.46
C ARG A 15 6.11 13.19 -30.11
N PRO A 16 5.19 14.15 -29.89
CA PRO A 16 4.37 14.14 -28.70
C PRO A 16 3.50 12.87 -28.66
N ALA A 17 3.27 12.33 -27.46
CA ALA A 17 2.31 11.26 -27.28
C ALA A 17 0.92 11.80 -27.62
N GLU A 18 0.33 11.31 -28.69
CA GLU A 18 -0.98 11.75 -29.16
C GLU A 18 -2.07 10.96 -28.45
N SER A 19 -3.07 11.68 -27.95
CA SER A 19 -4.28 11.09 -27.36
C SER A 19 -5.01 10.29 -28.43
N THR A 20 -5.15 8.98 -28.23
CA THR A 20 -5.90 8.09 -29.13
C THR A 20 -7.26 7.78 -28.51
N LEU A 21 -8.23 7.30 -29.30
CA LEU A 21 -9.54 6.90 -28.77
C LEU A 21 -9.44 5.80 -27.70
N GLU A 22 -8.42 4.94 -27.81
CA GLU A 22 -8.08 3.89 -26.83
C GLU A 22 -7.44 4.47 -25.55
N HIS A 23 -6.74 5.60 -25.66
CA HIS A 23 -6.01 6.26 -24.58
C HIS A 23 -6.26 7.77 -24.63
N PRO A 24 -7.49 8.21 -24.25
CA PRO A 24 -7.83 9.62 -24.27
C PRO A 24 -7.05 10.37 -23.19
N GLU A 25 -6.87 11.68 -23.38
CA GLU A 25 -6.33 12.52 -22.31
C GLU A 25 -7.14 12.36 -21.01
N PRO A 26 -6.47 12.29 -19.86
CA PRO A 26 -7.17 12.15 -18.59
C PRO A 26 -8.00 13.41 -18.30
N ASP A 27 -9.29 13.21 -18.09
CA ASP A 27 -10.17 14.25 -17.56
C ASP A 27 -9.70 14.64 -16.15
N ILE A 28 -9.14 15.85 -16.02
CA ILE A 28 -8.54 16.37 -14.79
C ILE A 28 -9.58 16.38 -13.65
N ASP A 29 -10.85 16.69 -13.94
CA ASP A 29 -11.90 16.73 -12.92
C ASP A 29 -12.19 15.32 -12.38
N ARG A 30 -12.16 14.31 -13.25
CA ARG A 30 -12.28 12.90 -12.86
C ARG A 30 -11.08 12.43 -12.03
N VAL A 31 -9.87 12.85 -12.39
CA VAL A 31 -8.64 12.51 -11.65
C VAL A 31 -8.67 13.12 -10.26
N VAL A 32 -9.04 14.40 -10.13
CA VAL A 32 -9.12 15.09 -8.84
C VAL A 32 -10.22 14.46 -7.96
N ARG A 33 -11.39 14.12 -8.52
CA ARG A 33 -12.44 13.40 -7.78
C ARG A 33 -12.00 12.01 -7.31
N GLY A 34 -11.24 11.27 -8.12
CA GLY A 34 -10.70 9.96 -7.74
C GLY A 34 -9.55 10.04 -6.72
N ALA A 35 -8.74 11.10 -6.78
CA ALA A 35 -7.63 11.33 -5.86
C ALA A 35 -8.12 11.78 -4.46
N VAL A 36 -9.19 12.56 -4.41
CA VAL A 36 -9.77 13.03 -3.14
C VAL A 36 -10.78 12.00 -2.63
N ARG A 37 -10.30 11.06 -1.81
CA ARG A 37 -11.17 10.16 -1.03
C ARG A 37 -11.93 10.97 0.03
N ARG A 38 -13.03 11.64 -0.35
CA ARG A 38 -13.92 12.34 0.58
C ARG A 38 -14.59 11.32 1.52
N GLY A 39 -14.45 11.51 2.82
CA GLY A 39 -15.20 10.75 3.84
C GLY A 39 -14.46 9.60 4.54
N LEU A 40 -13.19 9.33 4.21
CA LEU A 40 -12.38 8.44 5.02
C LEU A 40 -11.86 9.20 6.24
N LYS A 41 -12.30 8.82 7.44
CA LYS A 41 -11.66 9.27 8.68
C LYS A 41 -10.17 8.89 8.60
N PRO A 42 -9.23 9.82 8.88
CA PRO A 42 -7.82 9.48 8.94
C PRO A 42 -7.63 8.36 9.95
N VAL A 43 -7.22 7.19 9.48
CA VAL A 43 -6.82 6.11 10.38
C VAL A 43 -5.47 6.53 10.96
N PRO A 44 -5.31 6.57 12.29
CA PRO A 44 -4.03 6.94 12.89
C PRO A 44 -2.94 5.99 12.38
N ASN A 45 -1.81 6.57 11.97
CA ASN A 45 -0.68 5.81 11.49
C ASN A 45 -0.18 4.86 12.57
N LYS A 46 0.20 3.64 12.17
CA LYS A 46 0.84 2.69 13.08
C LYS A 46 2.25 3.20 13.41
N THR A 47 2.59 3.26 14.69
CA THR A 47 3.96 3.56 15.12
C THR A 47 4.82 2.32 14.91
N SER A 48 5.94 2.46 14.18
CA SER A 48 6.94 1.41 14.04
C SER A 48 7.77 1.35 15.32
N ILE A 49 7.74 0.22 16.01
CA ILE A 49 8.51 -0.03 17.23
C ILE A 49 9.34 -1.31 17.06
N SER A 50 10.47 -1.38 17.75
CA SER A 50 11.22 -2.62 17.91
C SER A 50 10.70 -3.35 19.15
N LEU A 51 10.09 -4.52 18.94
CA LEU A 51 9.56 -5.38 20.00
C LEU A 51 10.25 -6.74 19.92
N ARG A 52 10.67 -7.27 21.08
CA ARG A 52 11.16 -8.65 21.18
C ARG A 52 9.97 -9.58 21.43
N VAL A 53 9.93 -10.68 20.70
CA VAL A 53 8.92 -11.73 20.79
C VAL A 53 9.65 -13.05 20.73
N ASP A 54 9.17 -14.05 21.46
CA ASP A 54 9.73 -15.40 21.43
C ASP A 54 9.69 -16.00 20.02
N GLN A 55 10.68 -16.85 19.72
CA GLN A 55 10.88 -17.39 18.38
C GLN A 55 9.71 -18.26 17.93
N ASP A 56 9.23 -19.14 18.81
CA ASP A 56 8.12 -20.07 18.56
C ASP A 56 6.82 -19.32 18.26
N VAL A 57 6.54 -18.25 19.00
CA VAL A 57 5.38 -17.39 18.76
C VAL A 57 5.48 -16.72 17.38
N LEU A 58 6.66 -16.18 17.04
CA LEU A 58 6.88 -15.56 15.73
C LEU A 58 6.73 -16.56 14.58
N GLU A 59 7.27 -17.76 14.74
CA GLU A 59 7.17 -18.85 13.76
C GLU A 59 5.71 -19.29 13.56
N TRP A 60 4.95 -19.43 14.64
CA TRP A 60 3.53 -19.77 14.57
C TRP A 60 2.72 -18.73 13.76
N PHE A 61 2.94 -17.44 14.01
CA PHE A 61 2.28 -16.38 13.24
C PHE A 61 2.72 -16.35 11.78
N LYS A 62 4.01 -16.59 11.49
CA LYS A 62 4.53 -16.66 10.12
C LYS A 62 3.96 -17.84 9.34
N ALA A 63 3.74 -18.98 9.99
CA ALA A 63 3.14 -20.17 9.38
C ALA A 63 1.72 -19.93 8.86
N GLN A 64 1.01 -18.92 9.39
CA GLN A 64 -0.32 -18.49 8.91
C GLN A 64 -0.26 -17.65 7.61
N GLY A 65 0.93 -17.45 7.05
CA GLY A 65 1.14 -16.78 5.77
C GLY A 65 1.15 -15.26 5.85
N ALA A 66 0.90 -14.63 4.70
CA ALA A 66 0.93 -13.17 4.56
C ALA A 66 0.03 -12.48 5.60
N GLY A 67 0.48 -11.33 6.09
CA GLY A 67 -0.26 -10.55 7.09
C GLY A 67 -0.04 -10.96 8.54
N TYR A 68 0.94 -11.82 8.84
CA TYR A 68 1.26 -12.24 10.22
C TYR A 68 1.44 -11.06 11.20
N GLN A 69 2.10 -9.97 10.78
CA GLN A 69 2.26 -8.76 11.61
C GLN A 69 0.91 -8.09 11.93
N THR A 70 -0.03 -8.10 10.99
CA THR A 70 -1.39 -7.59 11.22
C THR A 70 -2.11 -8.45 12.25
N ARG A 71 -1.96 -9.78 12.19
CA ARG A 71 -2.53 -10.71 13.18
C ARG A 71 -1.95 -10.50 14.57
N ILE A 72 -0.63 -10.33 14.69
CA ILE A 72 0.03 -9.96 15.96
C ILE A 72 -0.61 -8.69 16.55
N ASN A 73 -0.74 -7.64 15.74
CA ASN A 73 -1.36 -6.39 16.20
C ASN A 73 -2.86 -6.54 16.56
N LEU A 74 -3.60 -7.47 15.94
CA LEU A 74 -4.99 -7.75 16.33
C LEU A 74 -5.07 -8.41 17.70
N VAL A 75 -4.20 -9.38 17.99
CA VAL A 75 -4.14 -10.04 19.31
C VAL A 75 -3.79 -9.04 20.41
N LEU A 76 -2.80 -8.18 20.18
CA LEU A 76 -2.44 -7.12 21.14
C LEU A 76 -3.59 -6.15 21.41
N ARG A 77 -4.41 -5.84 20.40
CA ARG A 77 -5.62 -5.01 20.57
C ARG A 77 -6.69 -5.72 21.36
N ALA A 78 -6.99 -6.98 21.03
CA ALA A 78 -7.97 -7.77 21.75
C ALA A 78 -7.58 -7.91 23.23
N PHE A 79 -6.30 -8.18 23.51
CA PHE A 79 -5.78 -8.23 24.88
C PHE A 79 -5.96 -6.90 25.60
N ARG A 80 -5.52 -5.78 25.00
CA ARG A 80 -5.72 -4.44 25.57
C ARG A 80 -7.19 -4.15 25.87
N ASP A 81 -8.08 -4.42 24.93
CA ASP A 81 -9.51 -4.10 25.07
C ASP A 81 -10.15 -4.94 26.17
N ALA A 82 -9.74 -6.20 26.32
CA ALA A 82 -10.14 -7.06 27.43
C ALA A 82 -9.56 -6.60 28.77
N SER A 83 -8.31 -6.13 28.80
CA SER A 83 -7.65 -5.65 30.04
C SER A 83 -8.13 -4.27 30.51
N VAL A 84 -8.73 -3.47 29.64
CA VAL A 84 -9.27 -2.13 29.96
C VAL A 84 -10.75 -2.21 30.37
N GLY A 85 -11.36 -3.41 30.32
CA GLY A 85 -12.71 -3.70 30.77
C GLY A 85 -12.79 -4.37 32.14
N GLU A 86 -12.31 -3.68 33.18
CA GLU A 86 -12.80 -3.65 34.57
C GLU A 86 -12.52 -2.26 35.16
#